data_AF-A0A2D4JG60-F1
#
_entry.id   AF-A0A2D4JG60-F1
#
_cell.length_a   1.000
_cell.length_b   1.000
_cell.length_c   1.000
_cell.angle_alpha   90.00
_cell.angle_beta   90.00
_cell.angle_gamma   90.00
#
_symmetry.space_group_name_H-M   'P 1'
#
loop_
_entity.id
_entity.type
_entity.pdbx_description
1 polymer ?
#
loop_
_entity_poly.entity_id
_entity_poly.type
_entity_poly.pdbx_seq_one_letter_code
_entity_poly.pdbx_strand_id
1 'polypeptide(L)'
;AGGPLGGARGRAAVAGGGPPGGAGGGCGGDGAGRPYHRASNADYRGSGFDRGHLAASANHKWSQKAMGDTFYLSNIAPQNPHLNQNAWNNLEKYSRSLTKTHQNVYVCTGPLFLPRMEPDGKVYVKYQV
;
A
#
# COMPACT_ATOMS: atom_id res chain seq x y z
N ALA A 1 49.93 23.92 2.41
CA ALA A 1 50.11 22.45 2.60
C ALA A 1 49.07 22.04 3.65
N GLY A 2 47.94 21.41 3.31
CA GLY A 2 47.79 20.04 2.78
C GLY A 2 47.76 19.07 3.97
N GLY A 3 46.73 18.30 4.31
CA GLY A 3 45.41 17.98 3.77
C GLY A 3 44.58 17.29 4.90
N PRO A 4 43.37 16.76 4.62
CA PRO A 4 42.34 16.48 5.63
C PRO A 4 42.41 15.06 6.23
N LEU A 5 42.09 14.91 7.52
CA LEU A 5 41.84 13.62 8.14
C LEU A 5 40.41 13.15 7.81
N GLY A 6 40.34 12.10 6.99
CA GLY A 6 39.10 11.45 6.63
C GLY A 6 38.55 10.51 7.70
N GLY A 7 37.24 10.28 7.61
CA GLY A 7 36.69 8.93 7.59
C GLY A 7 36.46 8.24 8.93
N ALA A 8 35.25 8.38 9.47
CA ALA A 8 34.51 7.24 10.01
C ALA A 8 33.02 7.56 10.05
N ARG A 9 32.33 7.31 8.92
CA ARG A 9 30.88 7.14 8.95
C ARG A 9 30.60 5.85 9.73
N GLY A 10 30.26 5.98 11.00
CA GLY A 10 29.74 4.89 11.81
C GLY A 10 28.45 4.39 11.18
N ARG A 11 28.53 3.27 10.48
CA ARG A 11 27.36 2.47 10.10
C ARG A 11 26.78 1.88 11.38
N ALA A 12 25.76 2.52 11.93
CA ALA A 12 24.85 1.84 12.83
C ALA A 12 24.05 0.83 12.01
N ALA A 13 24.45 -0.43 12.07
CA ALA A 13 23.65 -1.55 11.63
C ALA A 13 22.45 -1.65 12.58
N VAL A 14 21.29 -1.12 12.18
CA VAL A 14 20.02 -1.52 12.78
C VAL A 14 19.57 -2.78 12.07
N ALA A 15 19.83 -3.91 12.73
CA ALA A 15 19.15 -5.17 12.46
C ALA A 15 17.67 -4.99 12.85
N GLY A 16 16.82 -4.85 11.84
CA GLY A 16 15.36 -4.88 11.99
C GLY A 16 14.82 -5.66 10.80
N GLY A 17 14.27 -6.85 11.07
CA GLY A 17 13.80 -7.80 10.07
C GLY A 17 12.85 -7.14 9.06
N GLY A 18 13.35 -6.97 7.83
CA GLY A 18 12.49 -6.73 6.68
C GLY A 18 11.71 -7.99 6.34
N PRO A 19 10.52 -7.88 5.74
CA PRO A 19 9.83 -9.05 5.22
C PRO A 19 10.72 -9.78 4.21
N PRO A 20 10.66 -11.13 4.13
CA PRO A 20 11.36 -11.87 3.11
C PRO A 20 10.62 -11.63 1.79
N GLY A 21 11.05 -10.61 1.04
CA GLY A 21 10.46 -10.24 -0.24
C GLY A 21 11.56 -9.66 -1.13
N GLY A 22 12.50 -10.52 -1.53
CA GLY A 22 13.50 -10.14 -2.52
C GLY A 22 12.84 -9.79 -3.85
N ALA A 23 13.20 -8.64 -4.42
CA ALA A 23 13.21 -8.27 -5.85
C ALA A 23 12.09 -8.77 -6.81
N GLY A 24 10.94 -9.22 -6.34
CA GLY A 24 9.80 -9.66 -7.13
C GLY A 24 8.52 -9.08 -6.54
N GLY A 25 7.74 -8.36 -7.35
CA GLY A 25 6.61 -7.52 -6.95
C GLY A 25 5.38 -8.25 -6.39
N GLY A 26 5.55 -9.19 -5.47
CA GLY A 26 4.47 -9.88 -4.76
C GLY A 26 4.18 -9.26 -3.39
N CYS A 27 2.90 -9.12 -3.05
CA CYS A 27 2.47 -8.69 -1.72
C CYS A 27 2.70 -9.80 -0.68
N GLY A 28 3.18 -9.44 0.51
CA GLY A 28 3.49 -10.37 1.60
C GLY A 28 2.42 -10.35 2.69
N GLY A 29 2.22 -11.47 3.40
CA GLY A 29 1.37 -11.49 4.59
C GLY A 29 2.06 -10.86 5.79
N ASP A 30 1.31 -10.13 6.62
CA ASP A 30 1.89 -9.35 7.71
C ASP A 30 2.10 -10.23 8.92
N GLY A 31 3.33 -10.28 9.45
CA GLY A 31 3.68 -11.13 10.59
C GLY A 31 2.96 -10.79 11.92
N ALA A 32 2.23 -9.68 11.99
CA ALA A 32 1.67 -9.14 13.23
C ALA A 32 0.20 -9.51 13.51
N GLY A 33 -0.64 -9.83 12.50
CA GLY A 33 -2.07 -10.13 12.72
C GLY A 33 -2.32 -11.55 13.27
N ARG A 34 -3.49 -11.86 13.86
CA ARG A 34 -3.83 -13.27 14.14
C ARG A 34 -4.06 -14.01 12.82
N PRO A 35 -3.67 -15.29 12.66
CA PRO A 35 -3.80 -16.01 11.39
C PRO A 35 -5.21 -15.97 10.77
N TYR A 36 -6.25 -16.04 11.60
CA TYR A 36 -7.66 -16.00 11.16
C TYR A 36 -8.16 -14.65 10.61
N HIS A 37 -7.37 -13.58 10.75
CA HIS A 37 -7.72 -12.23 10.31
C HIS A 37 -6.79 -11.71 9.22
N ARG A 38 -6.00 -12.58 8.60
CA ARG A 38 -5.06 -12.23 7.53
C ARG A 38 -5.62 -12.63 6.18
N ALA A 39 -5.53 -11.71 5.23
CA ALA A 39 -5.61 -12.08 3.83
C ALA A 39 -4.31 -12.78 3.40
N SER A 40 -4.42 -13.58 2.35
CA SER A 40 -3.33 -14.29 1.70
C SER A 40 -3.33 -13.99 0.20
N ASN A 41 -2.21 -14.27 -0.47
CA ASN A 41 -2.17 -14.15 -1.92
C ASN A 41 -3.13 -15.11 -2.63
N ALA A 42 -3.55 -16.21 -1.99
CA ALA A 42 -4.51 -17.14 -2.54
C ALA A 42 -5.90 -16.51 -2.70
N ASP A 43 -6.29 -15.62 -1.77
CA ASP A 43 -7.60 -14.95 -1.79
C ASP A 43 -7.76 -14.00 -2.99
N TYR A 44 -6.65 -13.43 -3.46
CA TYR A 44 -6.66 -12.54 -4.63
C TYR A 44 -6.46 -13.29 -5.96
N ARG A 45 -5.76 -14.43 -5.93
CA ARG A 45 -5.38 -15.16 -7.14
C ARG A 45 -6.62 -15.73 -7.83
N GLY A 46 -6.90 -15.27 -9.05
CA GLY A 46 -8.06 -15.73 -9.81
C GLY A 46 -9.40 -15.14 -9.37
N SER A 47 -9.39 -14.21 -8.41
CA SER A 47 -10.61 -13.53 -7.91
C SER A 47 -11.23 -12.54 -8.92
N GLY A 48 -10.45 -12.12 -9.92
CA GLY A 48 -10.81 -11.01 -10.81
C GLY A 48 -10.50 -9.62 -10.25
N PHE A 49 -9.98 -9.53 -9.02
CA PHE A 49 -9.57 -8.28 -8.38
C PHE A 49 -8.05 -8.13 -8.31
N ASP A 50 -7.60 -6.88 -8.46
CA ASP A 50 -6.23 -6.50 -8.18
C ASP A 50 -5.99 -6.34 -6.67
N ARG A 51 -4.73 -6.52 -6.27
CA ARG A 51 -4.21 -6.11 -4.96
C ARG A 51 -3.98 -4.60 -4.96
N GLY A 52 -5.04 -3.84 -4.76
CA GLY A 52 -5.02 -2.38 -4.77
C GLY A 52 -4.41 -1.82 -3.49
N HIS A 53 -3.40 -0.97 -3.63
CA HIS A 53 -2.73 -0.35 -2.48
C HIS A 53 -3.57 0.80 -1.92
N LEU A 54 -3.67 0.88 -0.59
CA LEU A 54 -4.29 2.02 0.11
C LEU A 54 -3.27 3.15 0.29
N ALA A 55 -2.09 2.81 0.81
CA ALA A 55 -0.90 3.65 0.77
C ALA A 55 -0.04 3.27 -0.44
N ALA A 56 -0.02 4.13 -1.47
CA ALA A 56 0.70 3.88 -2.71
C ALA A 56 2.22 3.75 -2.48
N SER A 57 2.83 2.71 -3.03
CA SER A 57 4.29 2.46 -2.95
C SER A 57 5.11 3.63 -3.50
N ALA A 58 4.61 4.28 -4.55
CA ALA A 58 5.24 5.43 -5.19
C ALA A 58 5.34 6.68 -4.29
N ASN A 59 4.59 6.74 -3.18
CA ASN A 59 4.71 7.82 -2.20
C ASN A 59 5.89 7.59 -1.23
N HIS A 60 6.45 6.38 -1.20
CA HIS A 60 7.45 5.94 -0.22
C HIS A 60 8.84 5.70 -0.85
N LYS A 61 9.11 6.33 -2.00
CA LYS A 61 10.38 6.17 -2.75
C LYS A 61 11.64 6.62 -2.00
N TRP A 62 11.48 7.37 -0.91
CA TRP A 62 12.59 7.82 -0.06
C TRP A 62 13.22 6.69 0.77
N SER A 63 12.54 5.54 0.93
CA SER A 63 13.06 4.39 1.67
C SER A 63 12.59 3.08 1.06
N GLN A 64 13.55 2.21 0.71
CA GLN A 64 13.24 0.87 0.20
C GLN A 64 12.42 0.05 1.22
N LYS A 65 12.71 0.22 2.52
CA LYS A 65 11.93 -0.43 3.57
C LYS A 65 10.50 0.10 3.58
N ALA A 66 10.30 1.41 3.58
CA ALA A 66 8.95 2.00 3.59
C ALA A 66 8.14 1.60 2.35
N MET A 67 8.78 1.56 1.18
CA MET A 67 8.17 1.03 -0.04
C MET A 67 7.80 -0.45 0.12
N GLY A 68 8.71 -1.29 0.63
CA GLY A 68 8.46 -2.70 0.89
C GLY A 68 7.29 -2.92 1.85
N ASP A 69 7.18 -2.11 2.89
CA ASP A 69 6.09 -2.18 3.86
C ASP A 69 4.72 -1.86 3.22
N THR A 70 4.66 -1.16 2.07
CA THR A 70 3.37 -0.95 1.37
C THR A 70 2.83 -2.19 0.68
N PHE A 71 3.65 -3.22 0.46
CA PHE A 71 3.24 -4.49 -0.15
C PHE A 71 2.69 -5.49 0.87
N TYR A 72 2.59 -5.11 2.15
CA TYR A 72 1.88 -5.86 3.17
C TYR A 72 0.39 -5.93 2.88
N LEU A 73 -0.22 -7.11 3.02
CA LEU A 73 -1.63 -7.33 2.70
C LEU A 73 -2.58 -6.52 3.60
N SER A 74 -2.17 -6.08 4.80
CA SER A 74 -2.91 -5.09 5.59
C SER A 74 -3.12 -3.75 4.89
N ASN A 75 -2.26 -3.42 3.92
CA ASN A 75 -2.36 -2.20 3.11
C ASN A 75 -3.07 -2.44 1.77
N ILE A 76 -3.62 -3.63 1.55
CA ILE A 76 -4.22 -4.04 0.29
C ILE A 76 -5.73 -4.24 0.45
N ALA A 77 -6.49 -3.74 -0.51
CA ALA A 77 -7.92 -4.03 -0.66
C ALA A 77 -8.20 -4.61 -2.05
N PRO A 78 -9.22 -5.49 -2.21
CA PRO A 78 -9.68 -5.91 -3.53
C PRO A 78 -10.15 -4.70 -4.34
N GLN A 79 -9.49 -4.43 -5.47
CA GLN A 79 -9.88 -3.34 -6.36
C GLN A 79 -10.15 -3.87 -7.76
N ASN A 80 -11.16 -3.30 -8.42
CA ASN A 80 -11.40 -3.59 -9.82
C ASN A 80 -10.16 -3.20 -10.65
N PRO A 81 -9.64 -4.06 -11.55
CA PRO A 81 -8.42 -3.76 -12.31
C PRO A 81 -8.49 -2.47 -13.12
N HIS A 82 -9.64 -2.17 -13.74
CA HIS A 82 -9.83 -0.94 -14.50
C HIS A 82 -9.79 0.31 -13.61
N LEU A 83 -10.31 0.21 -12.38
CA LEU A 83 -10.23 1.29 -11.39
C LEU A 83 -8.79 1.51 -10.93
N ASN A 84 -8.14 0.46 -10.43
CA ASN A 84 -6.81 0.48 -9.83
C ASN A 84 -5.75 1.01 -10.81
N GLN A 85 -5.76 0.49 -12.04
CA GLN A 85 -4.72 0.79 -13.04
C GLN A 85 -4.89 2.18 -13.68
N ASN A 86 -6.11 2.75 -13.66
CA ASN A 86 -6.44 4.01 -14.31
C ASN A 86 -6.83 5.11 -13.33
N ALA A 87 -8.13 5.27 -13.05
CA ALA A 87 -8.67 6.42 -12.31
C ALA A 87 -8.05 6.54 -10.91
N TRP A 88 -7.83 5.41 -10.23
CA TRP A 88 -7.18 5.39 -8.92
C TRP A 88 -5.72 5.84 -8.99
N ASN A 89 -4.93 5.29 -9.92
CA ASN A 89 -3.55 5.71 -10.17
C ASN A 89 -3.45 7.20 -10.54
N ASN A 90 -4.43 7.74 -11.27
CA ASN A 90 -4.49 9.18 -11.57
C ASN A 90 -4.73 10.02 -10.31
N LEU A 91 -5.60 9.57 -9.40
CA LEU A 91 -5.80 10.21 -8.10
C LEU A 91 -4.52 10.17 -7.25
N GLU A 92 -3.81 9.05 -7.23
CA GLU A 92 -2.52 8.94 -6.54
C GLU A 92 -1.46 9.88 -7.11
N LYS A 93 -1.36 9.99 -8.45
CA LYS A 93 -0.46 10.94 -9.13
C LYS A 93 -0.83 12.37 -8.78
N TYR A 94 -2.12 12.70 -8.76
CA TYR A 94 -2.60 14.02 -8.36
C TYR A 94 -2.23 14.35 -6.92
N SER A 95 -2.49 13.43 -5.98
CA SER A 95 -2.09 13.59 -4.58
C SER A 95 -0.59 13.86 -4.43
N ARG A 96 0.27 13.11 -5.16
CA ARG A 96 1.71 13.39 -5.20
C ARG A 96 2.06 14.75 -5.80
N SER A 97 1.28 15.23 -6.76
CA SER A 97 1.54 16.53 -7.39
C SER A 97 1.28 17.72 -6.46
N LEU A 98 0.43 17.55 -5.45
CA LEU A 98 0.12 18.59 -4.46
C LEU A 98 1.35 19.00 -3.65
N THR A 99 2.35 18.14 -3.50
CA THR A 99 3.60 18.46 -2.78
C THR A 99 4.45 19.51 -3.51
N LYS A 100 4.14 19.81 -4.78
CA LYS A 100 4.78 20.90 -5.53
C LYS A 100 4.33 22.29 -5.05
N THR A 101 3.14 22.38 -4.46
CA THR A 101 2.53 23.64 -4.03
C THR A 101 2.31 23.70 -2.52
N HIS A 102 2.23 22.56 -1.84
CA HIS A 102 1.98 22.45 -0.41
C HIS A 102 3.18 21.78 0.27
N GLN A 103 3.65 22.37 1.38
CA GLN A 103 4.81 21.82 2.10
C GLN A 103 4.51 20.45 2.72
N ASN A 104 3.28 20.25 3.22
CA ASN A 104 2.84 19.00 3.83
C ASN A 104 1.50 18.57 3.23
N VAL A 105 1.38 17.29 2.86
CA VAL A 105 0.15 16.69 2.32
C VAL A 105 -0.11 15.40 3.09
N TYR A 106 -1.29 15.31 3.70
CA TYR A 106 -1.74 14.13 4.44
C TYR A 106 -2.88 13.46 3.66
N VAL A 107 -2.83 12.14 3.53
CA VAL A 107 -3.81 11.37 2.76
C VAL A 107 -4.30 10.22 3.63
N CYS A 108 -5.62 10.10 3.76
CA CYS A 108 -6.28 8.96 4.39
C CYS A 108 -7.07 8.21 3.32
N THR A 109 -6.86 6.90 3.26
CA THR A 109 -7.46 6.03 2.24
C THR A 109 -8.07 4.82 2.92
N GLY A 110 -9.27 4.41 2.49
CA GLY A 110 -9.90 3.19 2.95
C GLY A 110 -11.05 2.73 2.05
N PRO A 111 -11.44 1.45 2.14
CA PRO A 111 -12.60 0.92 1.44
C PRO A 111 -13.91 1.40 2.10
N LEU A 112 -14.99 1.46 1.30
CA LEU A 112 -16.33 1.78 1.77
C LEU A 112 -17.32 0.71 1.28
N PHE A 113 -18.27 0.35 2.16
CA PHE A 113 -19.37 -0.56 1.86
C PHE A 113 -20.67 0.23 1.90
N LEU A 114 -21.08 0.75 0.74
CA LEU A 114 -22.19 1.70 0.67
C LEU A 114 -23.55 0.99 0.56
N PRO A 115 -24.57 1.48 1.28
CA PRO A 115 -25.93 0.96 1.16
C PRO A 115 -26.56 1.27 -0.20
N ARG A 116 -27.43 0.38 -0.68
CA ARG A 116 -28.26 0.59 -1.88
C ARG A 116 -29.71 0.21 -1.58
N MET A 117 -30.63 1.00 -2.12
CA MET A 117 -32.05 0.68 -2.08
C MET A 117 -32.36 -0.37 -3.15
N GLU A 118 -33.11 -1.39 -2.78
CA GLU A 118 -33.55 -2.47 -3.67
C GLU A 118 -35.01 -2.28 -4.08
N PRO A 119 -35.54 -3.04 -5.07
CA PRO A 119 -36.92 -2.89 -5.54
C PRO A 119 -38.00 -3.10 -4.48
N ASP A 120 -37.68 -3.78 -3.37
CA ASP A 120 -38.57 -3.96 -2.21
C ASP A 120 -38.67 -2.71 -1.32
N GLY A 121 -37.99 -1.62 -1.68
CA GLY A 121 -37.96 -0.35 -0.93
C GLY A 121 -37.04 -0.38 0.30
N LYS A 122 -36.32 -1.48 0.55
CA LYS A 122 -35.40 -1.60 1.69
C LYS A 122 -33.97 -1.32 1.27
N VAL A 123 -33.14 -0.98 2.25
CA VAL A 123 -31.74 -0.59 2.07
C VAL A 123 -30.84 -1.72 2.54
N TYR A 124 -29.91 -2.16 1.68
CA TYR A 124 -28.98 -3.23 1.98
C TYR A 124 -27.54 -2.82 1.66
N VAL A 125 -26.60 -3.35 2.44
CA VAL A 125 -25.18 -3.35 2.11
C VAL A 125 -24.84 -4.74 1.57
N LYS A 126 -24.40 -4.83 0.32
CA LYS A 126 -24.02 -6.10 -0.33
C LYS A 126 -22.59 -5.99 -0.87
N TYR A 127 -21.79 -7.00 -0.61
CA TYR A 127 -20.44 -7.15 -1.12
C TYR A 127 -20.14 -8.65 -1.34
N GLN A 128 -19.17 -8.94 -2.19
CA GLN A 128 -18.74 -10.32 -2.44
C GLN A 128 -17.97 -10.86 -1.23
N VAL A 129 -18.34 -12.07 -0.80
CA VAL A 129 -17.67 -12.84 0.27
C VAL A 129 -16.91 -14.01 -0.30
#